data_AF-A0A0D0CWB2-F1
#
_entry.id   AF-A0A0D0CWB2-F1
#
_cell.length_a   1.000
_cell.length_b   1.000
_cell.length_c   1.000
_cell.angle_alpha   90.00
_cell.angle_beta   90.00
_cell.angle_gamma   90.00
#
_symmetry.space_group_name_H-M   'P 1'
#
loop_
_entity.id
_entity.type
_entity.pdbx_description
1 polymer ?
#
loop_
_entity_poly.entity_id
_entity_poly.type
_entity_poly.pdbx_seq_one_letter_code
_entity_poly.pdbx_strand_id
1 'polypeptide(L)'
;NLNAPDISQHVILIHGDLGTGERLQAVQLRHSIEAMPWDHFQHVVFIPGLFHLKMACTEAIWHCFTQPPATQEDETCLIHDVVLLRPKETVIYCLKPGFQRTHQRIGHAGICQWLNCWRVHIKLKRFTSLEAYAASEPTLDDLIVIADEVTQTYTANYQLCYMKKRPEKDPDLQFENTVLMNRYFLLYEELSYAMNCGDIGHVETCTVHWIPILKAVGKHKYATQMTNFLINVHFIYPLGLRYMCCMISLASESHWASNETVSCRLVCGAQ
;
A
#
# COMPACT_ATOMS: atom_id res chain seq x y z
N ASN A 1 18.73 -38.90 18.69
CA ASN A 1 20.10 -38.40 18.55
C ASN A 1 20.22 -37.17 19.43
N LEU A 2 20.87 -37.27 20.60
CA LEU A 2 20.79 -36.27 21.69
C LEU A 2 21.73 -35.05 21.52
N ASN A 3 22.46 -34.97 20.41
CA ASN A 3 23.47 -33.92 20.15
C ASN A 3 23.07 -32.93 19.04
N ALA A 4 21.80 -32.90 18.64
CA ALA A 4 21.37 -31.89 17.68
C ALA A 4 21.29 -30.51 18.38
N PRO A 5 21.87 -29.45 17.80
CA PRO A 5 21.78 -28.11 18.38
C PRO A 5 20.31 -27.69 18.47
N ASP A 6 19.94 -27.13 19.62
CA ASP A 6 18.61 -26.57 19.82
C ASP A 6 18.44 -25.34 18.90
N ILE A 7 17.61 -25.50 17.87
CA ILE A 7 17.33 -24.44 16.91
C ILE A 7 16.58 -23.27 17.54
N SER A 8 15.96 -23.44 18.72
CA SER A 8 15.26 -22.35 19.40
C SER A 8 16.18 -21.20 19.80
N GLN A 9 17.49 -21.47 19.91
CA GLN A 9 18.50 -20.48 20.28
C GLN A 9 19.20 -19.83 19.08
N HIS A 10 18.94 -20.31 17.85
CA HIS A 10 19.67 -19.87 16.66
C HIS A 10 18.67 -19.55 15.55
N VAL A 11 18.60 -18.28 15.16
CA VAL A 11 17.80 -17.83 14.02
C VAL A 11 18.66 -16.98 13.09
N ILE A 12 18.61 -17.29 11.79
CA ILE A 12 19.21 -16.49 10.73
C ILE A 12 18.09 -15.80 9.98
N LEU A 13 18.10 -14.46 10.01
CA LEU A 13 17.13 -13.63 9.31
C LEU A 13 17.68 -13.26 7.95
N ILE A 14 16.97 -13.64 6.88
CA ILE A 14 17.31 -13.28 5.51
C ILE A 14 16.27 -12.29 5.00
N HIS A 15 16.71 -11.05 4.82
CA HIS A 15 15.89 -10.01 4.22
C HIS A 15 16.17 -9.91 2.71
N GLY A 16 15.13 -9.80 1.89
CA GLY A 16 15.33 -9.69 0.45
C GLY A 16 14.04 -9.57 -0.37
N ASP A 17 14.22 -9.65 -1.68
CA ASP A 17 13.12 -9.67 -2.63
C ASP A 17 12.36 -11.00 -2.62
N LEU A 18 11.25 -11.05 -3.35
CA LEU A 18 10.43 -12.24 -3.48
C LEU A 18 11.21 -13.44 -4.05
N GLY A 19 12.17 -13.21 -4.93
CA GLY A 19 12.99 -14.28 -5.52
C GLY A 19 13.90 -14.94 -4.49
N THR A 20 14.45 -14.18 -3.55
CA THR A 20 15.18 -14.71 -2.39
C THR A 20 14.27 -15.58 -1.53
N GLY A 21 13.06 -15.10 -1.23
CA GLY A 21 12.07 -15.86 -0.45
C GLY A 21 11.68 -17.18 -1.12
N GLU A 22 11.40 -17.17 -2.42
CA GLU A 22 11.06 -18.38 -3.20
C GLU A 22 12.20 -19.40 -3.20
N ARG A 23 13.45 -18.94 -3.33
CA ARG A 23 14.62 -19.82 -3.28
C ARG A 23 14.81 -20.44 -1.91
N LEU A 24 14.63 -19.67 -0.83
CA LEU A 24 14.71 -20.22 0.53
C LEU A 24 13.63 -21.27 0.76
N GLN A 25 12.37 -20.97 0.41
CA GLN A 25 11.26 -21.90 0.53
C GLN A 25 11.49 -23.18 -0.27
N ALA A 26 12.06 -23.07 -1.49
CA ALA A 26 12.41 -24.23 -2.30
C ALA A 26 13.49 -25.11 -1.66
N VAL A 27 14.49 -24.50 -1.00
CA VAL A 27 15.50 -25.24 -0.22
C VAL A 27 14.84 -25.95 0.96
N GLN A 28 14.07 -25.24 1.78
CA GLN A 28 13.36 -25.82 2.92
C GLN A 28 12.44 -26.98 2.50
N LEU A 29 11.73 -26.84 1.38
CA LEU A 29 10.87 -27.90 0.85
C LEU A 29 11.68 -29.13 0.41
N ARG A 30 12.79 -28.94 -0.30
CA ARG A 30 13.65 -30.06 -0.74
C ARG A 30 14.26 -30.81 0.42
N HIS A 31 14.56 -30.12 1.51
CA HIS A 31 15.15 -30.70 2.71
C HIS A 31 14.11 -31.16 3.73
N SER A 32 12.81 -31.07 3.44
CA SER A 32 11.74 -31.44 4.40
C SER A 32 11.73 -32.92 4.82
N ILE A 33 12.42 -33.79 4.08
CA ILE A 33 12.52 -35.23 4.37
C ILE A 33 13.63 -35.58 5.37
N GLU A 34 14.56 -34.65 5.65
CA GLU A 34 15.68 -34.94 6.55
C GLU A 34 15.19 -35.22 7.97
N ALA A 35 16.03 -35.78 8.83
CA ALA A 35 15.59 -36.17 10.17
C ALA A 35 15.49 -34.98 11.15
N MET A 36 16.28 -33.92 10.94
CA MET A 36 16.45 -32.86 11.93
C MET A 36 15.99 -31.48 11.41
N PRO A 37 15.38 -30.64 12.28
CA PRO A 37 14.99 -29.28 11.92
C PRO A 37 16.13 -28.38 11.41
N TRP A 38 17.36 -28.65 11.86
CA TRP A 38 18.55 -27.96 11.37
C TRP A 38 18.76 -28.20 9.87
N ASP A 39 18.70 -29.47 9.46
CA ASP A 39 18.90 -29.89 8.07
C ASP A 39 17.73 -29.45 7.18
N HIS A 40 16.55 -29.20 7.76
CA HIS A 40 15.38 -28.59 7.10
C HIS A 40 15.54 -27.08 6.87
N PHE A 41 16.59 -26.45 7.41
CA PHE A 41 16.78 -25.00 7.42
C PHE A 41 15.62 -24.23 8.11
N GLN A 42 14.97 -24.82 9.12
CA GLN A 42 13.88 -24.14 9.85
C GLN A 42 14.36 -22.93 10.66
N HIS A 43 15.65 -22.90 11.02
CA HIS A 43 16.28 -21.77 11.69
C HIS A 43 16.50 -20.56 10.78
N VAL A 44 16.29 -20.69 9.46
CA VAL A 44 16.45 -19.61 8.49
C VAL A 44 15.07 -19.02 8.17
N VAL A 45 14.86 -17.76 8.54
CA VAL A 45 13.59 -17.06 8.38
C VAL A 45 13.74 -15.96 7.34
N PHE A 46 12.90 -16.03 6.30
CA PHE A 46 12.83 -14.97 5.29
C PHE A 46 11.93 -13.82 5.75
N ILE A 47 12.43 -12.60 5.57
CA ILE A 47 11.73 -11.35 5.84
C ILE A 47 11.53 -10.62 4.51
N PRO A 48 10.28 -10.36 4.09
CA PRO A 48 10.04 -9.69 2.82
C PRO A 48 10.49 -8.23 2.85
N GLY A 49 11.15 -7.79 1.78
CA GLY A 49 11.40 -6.38 1.53
C GLY A 49 10.12 -5.63 1.19
N LEU A 50 9.69 -4.75 2.10
CA LEU A 50 8.44 -3.99 1.97
C LEU A 50 8.47 -3.06 0.74
N PHE A 51 9.63 -2.57 0.32
CA PHE A 51 9.76 -1.81 -0.94
C PHE A 51 9.15 -2.54 -2.15
N HIS A 52 9.30 -3.87 -2.22
CA HIS A 52 8.71 -4.65 -3.31
C HIS A 52 7.19 -4.81 -3.18
N LEU A 53 6.66 -4.77 -1.95
CA LEU A 53 5.21 -4.67 -1.73
C LEU A 53 4.71 -3.35 -2.30
N LYS A 54 5.34 -2.22 -1.95
CA LYS A 54 5.00 -0.89 -2.47
C LYS A 54 5.05 -0.84 -4.00
N MET A 55 6.10 -1.43 -4.62
CA MET A 55 6.16 -1.62 -6.06
C MET A 55 4.96 -2.41 -6.62
N ALA A 56 4.64 -3.55 -6.02
CA ALA A 56 3.51 -4.39 -6.45
C ALA A 56 2.17 -3.66 -6.32
N CYS A 57 1.98 -2.83 -5.29
CA CYS A 57 0.79 -1.99 -5.09
C CYS A 57 0.66 -0.93 -6.18
N THR A 58 1.74 -0.23 -6.56
CA THR A 58 1.69 0.74 -7.68
C THR A 58 1.31 0.06 -9.00
N GLU A 59 1.86 -1.13 -9.26
CA GLU A 59 1.55 -1.89 -10.46
C GLU A 59 0.10 -2.38 -10.45
N ALA A 60 -0.44 -2.76 -9.28
CA ALA A 60 -1.85 -3.12 -9.12
C ALA A 60 -2.79 -1.95 -9.44
N ILE A 61 -2.48 -0.74 -8.96
CA ILE A 61 -3.24 0.46 -9.31
C ILE A 61 -3.19 0.72 -10.82
N TRP A 62 -2.01 0.58 -11.44
CA TRP A 62 -1.88 0.73 -12.89
C TRP A 62 -2.72 -0.32 -13.67
N HIS A 63 -2.73 -1.57 -13.23
CA HIS A 63 -3.58 -2.62 -13.79
C HIS A 63 -5.08 -2.30 -13.66
N CYS A 64 -5.50 -1.67 -12.56
CA CYS A 64 -6.91 -1.36 -12.31
C CYS A 64 -7.42 -0.13 -13.05
N PHE A 65 -6.61 0.94 -13.17
CA PHE A 65 -7.09 2.27 -13.59
C PHE A 65 -6.35 2.87 -14.79
N THR A 66 -5.52 2.09 -15.48
CA THR A 66 -4.81 2.61 -16.67
C THR A 66 -4.66 1.56 -17.76
N GLN A 67 -4.27 0.33 -17.42
CA GLN A 67 -3.99 -0.69 -18.44
C GLN A 67 -5.20 -1.01 -19.33
N PRO A 68 -6.44 -1.23 -18.81
CA PRO A 68 -7.56 -1.58 -19.66
C PRO A 68 -8.01 -0.37 -20.50
N PRO A 69 -8.22 -0.51 -21.83
CA PRO A 69 -8.68 0.60 -22.68
C PRO A 69 -9.98 1.24 -22.18
N ALA A 70 -10.92 0.43 -21.68
CA ALA A 70 -12.19 0.91 -21.13
C ALA A 70 -12.03 1.88 -19.94
N THR A 71 -10.91 1.83 -19.21
CA THR A 71 -10.64 2.75 -18.10
C THR A 71 -10.10 4.11 -18.56
N GLN A 72 -9.98 4.34 -19.87
CA GLN A 72 -9.44 5.57 -20.46
C GLN A 72 -10.52 6.41 -21.16
N GLU A 73 -11.78 5.97 -21.09
CA GLU A 73 -12.91 6.61 -21.79
C GLU A 73 -13.57 7.72 -20.96
N ASP A 74 -13.51 7.61 -19.63
CA ASP A 74 -14.14 8.57 -18.71
C ASP A 74 -13.35 9.88 -18.60
N GLU A 75 -14.03 11.02 -18.50
CA GLU A 75 -13.37 12.33 -18.35
C GLU A 75 -12.57 12.44 -17.04
N THR A 76 -12.98 11.70 -16.00
CA THR A 76 -12.32 11.65 -14.69
C THR A 76 -11.27 10.54 -14.58
N CYS A 77 -10.92 9.88 -15.69
CA CYS A 77 -9.96 8.79 -15.66
C CYS A 77 -8.54 9.27 -15.36
N LEU A 78 -7.72 8.36 -14.80
CA LEU A 78 -6.35 8.66 -14.42
C LEU A 78 -5.45 9.07 -15.60
N ILE A 79 -5.78 8.66 -16.84
CA ILE A 79 -4.98 9.06 -18.00
C ILE A 79 -5.23 10.53 -18.39
N HIS A 80 -6.43 11.07 -18.13
CA HIS A 80 -6.71 12.50 -18.32
C HIS A 80 -5.87 13.35 -17.36
N ASP A 81 -5.74 12.94 -16.10
CA ASP A 81 -4.83 13.59 -15.15
C ASP A 81 -3.38 13.57 -15.64
N VAL A 82 -2.93 12.46 -16.24
CA VAL A 82 -1.58 12.35 -16.82
C VAL A 82 -1.38 13.32 -17.98
N VAL A 83 -2.38 13.49 -18.86
CA VAL A 83 -2.29 14.45 -19.97
C VAL A 83 -2.06 15.87 -19.45
N LEU A 84 -2.69 16.23 -18.33
CA LEU A 84 -2.51 17.55 -17.71
C LEU A 84 -1.16 17.67 -16.97
N LEU A 85 -0.79 16.67 -16.18
CA LEU A 85 0.39 16.72 -15.30
C LEU A 85 1.71 16.44 -16.03
N ARG A 86 1.67 15.60 -17.08
CA ARG A 86 2.83 15.04 -17.80
C ARG A 86 2.49 14.80 -19.29
N PRO A 87 2.13 15.84 -20.07
CA PRO A 87 1.63 15.69 -21.45
C PRO A 87 2.59 14.95 -22.41
N LYS A 88 3.89 14.98 -22.14
CA LYS A 88 4.92 14.32 -22.96
C LYS A 88 5.11 12.82 -22.64
N GLU A 89 4.48 12.33 -21.57
CA GLU A 89 4.68 10.95 -21.07
C GLU A 89 3.42 10.08 -21.17
N THR A 90 2.31 10.59 -21.71
CA THR A 90 1.01 9.87 -21.74
C THR A 90 1.13 8.44 -22.27
N VAL A 91 1.83 8.26 -23.40
CA VAL A 91 2.05 6.94 -24.02
C VAL A 91 2.80 5.99 -23.08
N ILE A 92 3.76 6.50 -22.29
CA ILE A 92 4.53 5.70 -21.34
C ILE A 92 3.61 5.16 -20.23
N TYR A 93 2.70 5.99 -19.73
CA TYR A 93 1.74 5.60 -18.69
C TYR A 93 0.70 4.59 -19.21
N CYS A 94 0.29 4.67 -20.47
CA CYS A 94 -0.60 3.67 -21.07
C CYS A 94 0.04 2.29 -21.21
N LEU A 95 1.36 2.21 -21.46
CA LEU A 95 2.05 0.96 -21.75
C LEU A 95 2.48 0.17 -20.52
N LYS A 96 3.46 0.69 -19.78
CA LYS A 96 3.95 0.14 -18.51
C LYS A 96 4.91 1.15 -17.87
N PRO A 97 4.42 2.09 -17.07
CA PRO A 97 5.30 3.01 -16.37
C PRO A 97 6.16 2.23 -15.37
N GLY A 98 7.43 2.62 -15.23
CA GLY A 98 8.28 2.12 -14.14
C GLY A 98 7.73 2.53 -12.77
N PHE A 99 8.23 1.90 -11.71
CA PHE A 99 7.79 2.15 -10.33
C PHE A 99 7.77 3.64 -9.98
N GLN A 100 8.88 4.36 -10.18
CA GLN A 100 9.01 5.76 -9.80
C GLN A 100 7.94 6.65 -10.45
N ARG A 101 7.70 6.48 -11.76
CA ARG A 101 6.67 7.23 -12.49
C ARG A 101 5.28 6.94 -11.94
N THR A 102 4.99 5.67 -11.69
CA THR A 102 3.68 5.25 -11.16
C THR A 102 3.46 5.78 -9.75
N HIS A 103 4.48 5.68 -8.88
CA HIS A 103 4.45 6.20 -7.52
C HIS A 103 4.19 7.70 -7.48
N GLN A 104 4.93 8.49 -8.26
CA GLN A 104 4.77 9.94 -8.33
C GLN A 104 3.42 10.33 -8.92
N ARG A 105 2.95 9.59 -9.93
CA ARG A 105 1.61 9.82 -10.51
C ARG A 105 0.52 9.61 -9.46
N ILE A 106 0.56 8.52 -8.68
CA ILE A 106 -0.43 8.26 -7.64
C ILE A 106 -0.46 9.42 -6.64
N GLY A 107 0.70 9.87 -6.17
CA GLY A 107 0.76 10.99 -5.23
C GLY A 107 0.23 12.31 -5.82
N HIS A 108 0.69 12.70 -7.02
CA HIS A 108 0.26 13.97 -7.62
C HIS A 108 -1.23 13.96 -8.02
N ALA A 109 -1.70 12.89 -8.69
CA ALA A 109 -3.10 12.77 -9.07
C ALA A 109 -4.00 12.64 -7.84
N GLY A 110 -3.57 11.86 -6.83
CA GLY A 110 -4.26 11.74 -5.54
C GLY A 110 -4.46 13.09 -4.86
N ILE A 111 -3.39 13.88 -4.70
CA ILE A 111 -3.48 15.24 -4.12
C ILE A 111 -4.46 16.11 -4.91
N CYS A 112 -4.39 16.12 -6.25
CA CYS A 112 -5.29 16.90 -7.08
C CYS A 112 -6.76 16.48 -6.91
N GLN A 113 -7.03 15.17 -6.91
CA GLN A 113 -8.39 14.65 -6.74
C GLN A 113 -8.93 14.94 -5.33
N TRP A 114 -8.11 14.77 -4.30
CA TRP A 114 -8.47 15.09 -2.92
C TRP A 114 -8.78 16.57 -2.72
N LEU A 115 -7.91 17.46 -3.20
CA LEU A 115 -8.18 18.89 -3.16
C LEU A 115 -9.46 19.26 -3.91
N ASN A 116 -9.76 18.58 -5.02
CA ASN A 116 -11.02 18.79 -5.73
C ASN A 116 -12.24 18.30 -4.92
N CYS A 117 -12.17 17.14 -4.28
CA CYS A 117 -13.22 16.65 -3.38
C CYS A 117 -13.48 17.63 -2.24
N TRP A 118 -12.42 18.11 -1.58
CA TRP A 118 -12.51 19.16 -0.56
C TRP A 118 -13.16 20.42 -1.10
N ARG A 119 -12.69 20.93 -2.25
CA ARG A 119 -13.23 22.14 -2.91
C ARG A 119 -14.74 22.03 -3.19
N VAL A 120 -15.21 20.86 -3.63
CA VAL A 120 -16.64 20.63 -3.88
C VAL A 120 -17.40 20.54 -2.56
N HIS A 121 -16.86 19.85 -1.56
CA HIS A 121 -17.53 19.63 -0.27
C HIS A 121 -17.72 20.91 0.54
N ILE A 122 -16.69 21.77 0.62
CA ILE A 122 -16.79 23.02 1.40
C ILE A 122 -17.83 24.00 0.83
N LYS A 123 -18.19 23.88 -0.46
CA LYS A 123 -19.28 24.68 -1.04
C LYS A 123 -20.63 24.32 -0.43
N LEU A 124 -20.81 23.06 -0.02
CA LEU A 124 -21.98 22.63 0.75
C LEU A 124 -22.01 23.27 2.15
N LYS A 125 -20.83 23.61 2.69
CA LYS A 125 -20.64 24.35 3.94
C LYS A 125 -20.69 25.87 3.76
N ARG A 126 -21.12 26.35 2.57
CA ARG A 126 -21.27 27.78 2.22
C ARG A 126 -19.95 28.57 2.09
N PHE A 127 -18.81 27.89 1.94
CA PHE A 127 -17.57 28.53 1.55
C PHE A 127 -17.43 28.57 0.02
N THR A 128 -16.90 29.66 -0.52
CA THR A 128 -16.78 29.86 -1.98
C THR A 128 -15.56 29.15 -2.58
N SER A 129 -14.49 28.99 -1.79
CA SER A 129 -13.23 28.35 -2.20
C SER A 129 -12.47 27.80 -0.99
N LEU A 130 -11.43 26.99 -1.25
CA LEU A 130 -10.57 26.43 -0.19
C LEU A 130 -9.83 27.53 0.56
N GLU A 131 -9.44 28.59 -0.14
CA GLU A 131 -8.80 29.78 0.43
C GLU A 131 -9.77 30.53 1.37
N ALA A 132 -11.04 30.63 0.99
CA ALA A 132 -12.05 31.24 1.86
C ALA A 132 -12.29 30.41 3.13
N TYR A 133 -12.25 29.09 3.03
CA TYR A 133 -12.32 28.20 4.19
C TYR A 133 -11.06 28.30 5.06
N ALA A 134 -9.86 28.28 4.47
CA ALA A 134 -8.61 28.45 5.22
C ALA A 134 -8.56 29.82 5.95
N ALA A 135 -9.10 30.87 5.33
CA ALA A 135 -9.19 32.20 5.92
C ALA A 135 -10.19 32.31 7.09
N SER A 136 -11.08 31.32 7.28
CA SER A 136 -11.91 31.25 8.48
C SER A 136 -11.20 30.63 9.68
N GLU A 137 -9.90 30.28 9.54
CA GLU A 137 -9.06 29.70 10.58
C GLU A 137 -9.70 28.48 11.27
N PRO A 138 -10.04 27.42 10.50
CA PRO A 138 -10.69 26.24 11.06
C PRO A 138 -9.79 25.57 12.10
N THR A 139 -10.41 25.07 13.17
CA THR A 139 -9.70 24.29 14.18
C THR A 139 -9.32 22.91 13.64
N LEU A 140 -8.44 22.20 14.35
CA LEU A 140 -8.13 20.81 14.00
C LEU A 140 -9.37 19.92 14.01
N ASP A 141 -10.28 20.13 14.96
CA ASP A 141 -11.53 19.38 15.05
C ASP A 141 -12.44 19.66 13.84
N ASP A 142 -12.51 20.92 13.38
CA ASP A 142 -13.24 21.28 12.16
C ASP A 142 -12.65 20.58 10.94
N LEU A 143 -11.32 20.51 10.84
CA LEU A 143 -10.63 19.81 9.75
C LEU A 143 -10.89 18.31 9.77
N ILE A 144 -10.86 17.68 10.95
CA ILE A 144 -11.17 16.25 11.11
C ILE A 144 -12.60 15.96 10.69
N VAL A 145 -13.57 16.77 11.15
CA VAL A 145 -14.99 16.60 10.79
C VAL A 145 -15.19 16.69 9.28
N ILE A 146 -14.58 17.68 8.62
CA ILE A 146 -14.68 17.78 7.16
C ILE A 146 -13.97 16.62 6.47
N ALA A 147 -12.79 16.20 6.94
CA ALA A 147 -12.06 15.07 6.38
C ALA A 147 -12.90 13.78 6.42
N ASP A 148 -13.58 13.53 7.54
CA ASP A 148 -14.48 12.39 7.71
C ASP A 148 -15.66 12.45 6.73
N GLU A 149 -16.31 13.61 6.62
CA GLU A 149 -17.43 13.79 5.69
C GLU A 149 -17.01 13.63 4.22
N VAL A 150 -15.85 14.19 3.84
CA VAL A 150 -15.28 14.06 2.50
C VAL A 150 -14.94 12.59 2.23
N THR A 151 -14.31 11.90 3.17
CA THR A 151 -13.94 10.48 3.00
C THR A 151 -15.18 9.62 2.85
N GLN A 152 -16.23 9.86 3.66
CA GLN A 152 -17.49 9.13 3.56
C GLN A 152 -18.21 9.33 2.23
N THR A 153 -18.09 10.54 1.65
CA THR A 153 -18.79 10.90 0.41
C THR A 153 -18.02 10.50 -0.85
N TYR A 154 -16.71 10.72 -0.87
CA TYR A 154 -15.87 10.63 -2.07
C TYR A 154 -14.92 9.43 -2.08
N THR A 155 -15.03 8.51 -1.13
CA THR A 155 -14.29 7.24 -1.13
C THR A 155 -15.24 6.05 -1.14
N ALA A 156 -14.93 5.06 -1.97
CA ALA A 156 -15.69 3.83 -2.03
C ALA A 156 -15.71 3.12 -0.67
N ASN A 157 -16.88 3.03 -0.08
CA ASN A 157 -17.14 2.27 1.15
C ASN A 157 -18.25 1.23 0.89
N TYR A 158 -18.83 0.66 1.94
CA TYR A 158 -19.91 -0.34 1.83
C TYR A 158 -21.13 0.18 1.05
N GLN A 159 -21.30 1.51 0.94
CA GLN A 159 -22.38 2.17 0.24
C GLN A 159 -22.31 2.05 -1.28
N LEU A 160 -21.13 1.75 -1.85
CA LEU A 160 -20.97 1.53 -3.29
C LEU A 160 -21.88 0.40 -3.79
N CYS A 161 -22.09 -0.64 -2.97
CA CYS A 161 -23.01 -1.74 -3.29
C CYS A 161 -24.48 -1.26 -3.38
N TYR A 162 -24.85 -0.23 -2.63
CA TYR A 162 -26.21 0.33 -2.68
C TYR A 162 -26.36 1.28 -3.87
N MET A 163 -25.32 2.06 -4.22
CA MET A 163 -25.30 2.91 -5.41
C MET A 163 -25.57 2.08 -6.68
N LYS A 164 -24.84 0.97 -6.85
CA LYS A 164 -24.99 0.04 -7.97
C LYS A 164 -26.37 -0.62 -8.10
N LYS A 165 -27.14 -0.65 -7.01
CA LYS A 165 -28.48 -1.25 -6.97
C LYS A 165 -29.60 -0.24 -7.17
N ARG A 166 -29.29 1.06 -7.25
CA ARG A 166 -30.32 2.08 -7.47
C ARG A 166 -30.90 1.90 -8.88
N PRO A 167 -32.22 1.78 -9.02
CA PRO A 167 -32.88 1.70 -10.32
C PRO A 167 -32.95 3.08 -11.02
N GLU A 168 -31.99 3.97 -10.77
CA GLU A 168 -31.94 5.28 -11.39
C GLU A 168 -31.81 5.13 -12.91
N LYS A 169 -32.44 6.06 -13.63
CA LYS A 169 -32.58 6.00 -15.09
C LYS A 169 -31.25 6.18 -15.84
N ASP A 170 -30.20 6.60 -15.13
CA ASP A 170 -28.82 6.71 -15.60
C ASP A 170 -27.87 6.77 -14.38
N PRO A 171 -27.17 5.68 -14.02
CA PRO A 171 -26.21 5.71 -12.90
C PRO A 171 -24.98 6.55 -13.25
N ASP A 172 -24.52 7.41 -12.34
CA ASP A 172 -23.28 8.19 -12.51
C ASP A 172 -22.05 7.29 -12.36
N LEU A 173 -21.72 6.58 -13.44
CA LEU A 173 -20.62 5.63 -13.50
C LEU A 173 -19.26 6.31 -13.32
N GLN A 174 -19.11 7.56 -13.77
CA GLN A 174 -17.86 8.32 -13.61
C GLN A 174 -17.60 8.61 -12.13
N PHE A 175 -18.64 9.00 -11.39
CA PHE A 175 -18.53 9.18 -9.95
C PHE A 175 -18.20 7.86 -9.25
N GLU A 176 -18.88 6.75 -9.59
CA GLU A 176 -18.57 5.42 -9.04
C GLU A 176 -17.12 4.99 -9.27
N ASN A 177 -16.59 5.20 -10.47
CA ASN A 177 -15.20 4.89 -10.81
C ASN A 177 -14.22 5.78 -10.04
N THR A 178 -14.55 7.07 -9.89
CA THR A 178 -13.73 8.05 -9.16
C THR A 178 -13.64 7.71 -7.68
N VAL A 179 -14.76 7.40 -7.01
CA VAL A 179 -14.72 7.03 -5.58
C VAL A 179 -13.97 5.72 -5.34
N LEU A 180 -13.99 4.80 -6.30
CA LEU A 180 -13.20 3.57 -6.24
C LEU A 180 -11.70 3.86 -6.40
N MET A 181 -11.32 4.73 -7.34
CA MET A 181 -9.94 5.17 -7.53
C MET A 181 -9.38 5.86 -6.28
N ASN A 182 -10.14 6.79 -5.69
CA ASN A 182 -9.78 7.48 -4.44
C ASN A 182 -9.45 6.51 -3.31
N ARG A 183 -10.24 5.44 -3.16
CA ARG A 183 -9.98 4.39 -2.16
C ARG A 183 -8.61 3.74 -2.35
N TYR A 184 -8.24 3.42 -3.58
CA TYR A 184 -6.98 2.76 -3.88
C TYR A 184 -5.79 3.71 -3.70
N PHE A 185 -5.96 4.98 -4.04
CA PHE A 185 -4.94 6.01 -3.81
C PHE A 185 -4.68 6.21 -2.32
N LEU A 186 -5.72 6.41 -1.51
CA LEU A 186 -5.57 6.50 -0.05
C LEU A 186 -4.91 5.26 0.53
N LEU A 187 -5.36 4.07 0.14
CA LEU A 187 -4.78 2.83 0.65
C LEU A 187 -3.28 2.69 0.29
N TYR A 188 -2.84 3.26 -0.83
CA TYR A 188 -1.44 3.30 -1.21
C TYR A 188 -0.67 4.36 -0.44
N GLU A 189 -1.24 5.56 -0.28
CA GLU A 189 -0.65 6.67 0.46
C GLU A 189 -0.46 6.31 1.93
N GLU A 190 -1.47 5.73 2.58
CA GLU A 190 -1.40 5.23 3.96
C GLU A 190 -0.30 4.17 4.13
N LEU A 191 -0.26 3.17 3.22
CA LEU A 191 0.80 2.16 3.24
C LEU A 191 2.18 2.81 3.10
N SER A 192 2.34 3.71 2.13
CA SER A 192 3.61 4.40 1.87
C SER A 192 4.02 5.27 3.05
N TYR A 193 3.09 5.97 3.68
CA TYR A 193 3.34 6.80 4.84
C TYR A 193 3.78 5.95 6.04
N ALA A 194 3.02 4.88 6.35
CA ALA A 194 3.33 3.94 7.42
C ALA A 194 4.73 3.32 7.27
N MET A 195 5.11 2.95 6.05
CA MET A 195 6.44 2.45 5.73
C MET A 195 7.54 3.50 5.98
N ASN A 196 7.31 4.74 5.54
CA ASN A 196 8.26 5.84 5.68
C ASN A 196 8.47 6.27 7.14
N CYS A 197 7.41 6.26 7.96
CA CYS A 197 7.50 6.61 9.38
C CYS A 197 7.90 5.44 10.29
N GLY A 198 7.96 4.22 9.75
CA GLY A 198 8.30 3.02 10.51
C GLY A 198 7.16 2.48 11.39
N ASP A 199 5.90 2.80 11.07
CA ASP A 199 4.73 2.27 11.77
C ASP A 199 4.36 0.88 11.22
N ILE A 200 4.99 -0.16 11.78
CA ILE A 200 4.76 -1.54 11.33
C ILE A 200 3.31 -2.00 11.56
N GLY A 201 2.64 -1.54 12.61
CA GLY A 201 1.27 -1.94 12.90
C GLY A 201 0.31 -1.44 11.82
N HIS A 202 0.53 -0.20 11.36
CA HIS A 202 -0.24 0.35 10.26
C HIS A 202 0.14 -0.32 8.92
N VAL A 203 1.43 -0.61 8.67
CA VAL A 203 1.84 -1.39 7.48
C VAL A 203 1.12 -2.75 7.42
N GLU A 204 1.08 -3.49 8.53
CA GLU A 204 0.39 -4.78 8.62
C GLU A 204 -1.11 -4.61 8.29
N THR A 205 -1.75 -3.58 8.85
CA THR A 205 -3.16 -3.25 8.62
C THR A 205 -3.46 -2.93 7.15
N CYS A 206 -2.65 -2.10 6.50
CA CYS A 206 -2.79 -1.80 5.08
C CYS A 206 -2.54 -3.05 4.22
N THR A 207 -1.56 -3.88 4.59
CA THR A 207 -1.19 -5.10 3.85
C THR A 207 -2.35 -6.07 3.74
N VAL A 208 -3.16 -6.23 4.79
CA VAL A 208 -4.39 -7.06 4.79
C VAL A 208 -5.32 -6.67 3.64
N HIS A 209 -5.48 -5.38 3.39
CA HIS A 209 -6.35 -4.86 2.32
C HIS A 209 -5.73 -5.02 0.93
N TRP A 210 -4.40 -4.95 0.83
CA TRP A 210 -3.69 -5.15 -0.43
C TRP A 210 -3.67 -6.60 -0.90
N ILE A 211 -3.63 -7.59 -0.01
CA ILE A 211 -3.61 -9.03 -0.37
C ILE A 211 -4.70 -9.41 -1.38
N PRO A 212 -6.01 -9.15 -1.16
CA PRO A 212 -7.05 -9.50 -2.12
C PRO A 212 -6.92 -8.73 -3.44
N ILE A 213 -6.49 -7.46 -3.40
CA ILE A 213 -6.25 -6.65 -4.62
C ILE A 213 -5.14 -7.28 -5.46
N LEU A 214 -4.01 -7.62 -4.83
CA LEU A 214 -2.88 -8.27 -5.47
C LEU A 214 -3.27 -9.63 -6.09
N LYS A 215 -4.12 -10.41 -5.42
CA LYS A 215 -4.67 -11.64 -6.02
C LYS A 215 -5.51 -11.34 -7.26
N ALA A 216 -6.38 -10.34 -7.21
CA ALA A 216 -7.26 -10.00 -8.32
C ALA A 216 -6.50 -9.53 -9.58
N VAL A 217 -5.40 -8.79 -9.41
CA VAL A 217 -4.55 -8.33 -10.52
C VAL A 217 -3.48 -9.33 -10.98
N GLY A 218 -3.54 -10.59 -10.51
CA GLY A 218 -2.58 -11.63 -10.90
C GLY A 218 -1.22 -11.58 -10.20
N LYS A 219 -1.04 -10.73 -9.18
CA LYS A 219 0.16 -10.67 -8.32
C LYS A 219 0.11 -11.72 -7.20
N HIS A 220 -0.24 -12.96 -7.56
CA HIS A 220 -0.50 -14.05 -6.62
C HIS A 220 0.70 -14.35 -5.71
N LYS A 221 1.92 -14.30 -6.24
CA LYS A 221 3.14 -14.57 -5.45
C LYS A 221 3.32 -13.55 -4.32
N TYR A 222 3.14 -12.27 -4.60
CA TYR A 222 3.19 -11.22 -3.57
C TYR A 222 2.07 -11.39 -2.55
N ALA A 223 0.85 -11.66 -3.01
CA ALA A 223 -0.27 -11.87 -2.11
C ALA A 223 -0.05 -13.06 -1.17
N THR A 224 0.43 -14.19 -1.69
CA THR A 224 0.78 -15.38 -0.89
C THR A 224 1.90 -15.06 0.09
N GLN A 225 2.96 -14.38 -0.37
CA GLN A 225 4.09 -14.07 0.49
C GLN A 225 3.71 -13.12 1.64
N MET A 226 2.90 -12.09 1.38
CA MET A 226 2.40 -11.20 2.42
C MET A 226 1.44 -11.91 3.37
N THR A 227 0.59 -12.81 2.85
CA THR A 227 -0.29 -13.64 3.69
C THR A 227 0.53 -14.48 4.66
N ASN A 228 1.56 -15.18 4.15
CA ASN A 228 2.44 -16.00 4.98
C ASN A 228 3.21 -15.17 6.00
N PHE A 229 3.70 -14.00 5.60
CA PHE A 229 4.38 -13.07 6.52
C PHE A 229 3.47 -12.68 7.69
N LEU A 230 2.25 -12.21 7.42
CA LEU A 230 1.30 -11.83 8.46
C LEU A 230 0.92 -13.02 9.35
N ILE A 231 0.64 -14.19 8.76
CA ILE A 231 0.33 -15.40 9.55
C ILE A 231 1.47 -15.73 10.49
N ASN A 232 2.71 -15.71 9.99
CA ASN A 232 3.87 -16.06 10.78
C ASN A 232 4.10 -15.07 11.92
N VAL A 233 4.07 -13.77 11.64
CA VAL A 233 4.30 -12.70 12.62
C VAL A 233 3.23 -12.69 13.71
N HIS A 234 1.95 -12.94 13.37
CA HIS A 234 0.86 -12.87 14.34
C HIS A 234 0.58 -14.17 15.10
N PHE A 235 0.84 -15.34 14.50
CA PHE A 235 0.36 -16.62 15.04
C PHE A 235 1.45 -17.69 15.25
N ILE A 236 2.58 -17.61 14.55
CA ILE A 236 3.59 -18.69 14.57
C ILE A 236 4.83 -18.28 15.36
N TYR A 237 5.32 -17.06 15.17
CA TYR A 237 6.58 -16.63 15.75
C TYR A 237 6.44 -16.23 17.22
N PRO A 238 7.39 -16.62 18.08
CA PRO A 238 7.46 -16.12 19.45
C PRO A 238 7.73 -14.61 19.43
N LEU A 239 7.36 -13.93 20.52
CA LEU A 239 7.37 -12.45 20.61
C LEU A 239 8.71 -11.82 20.20
N GLY A 240 9.84 -12.40 20.63
CA GLY A 240 11.16 -11.90 20.27
C GLY A 240 11.46 -11.97 18.77
N LEU A 241 11.11 -13.10 18.13
CA LEU A 241 11.28 -13.26 16.68
C LEU A 241 10.33 -12.37 15.90
N ARG A 242 9.08 -12.25 16.34
CA ARG A 242 8.09 -11.33 15.79
C ARG A 242 8.66 -9.91 15.73
N TYR A 243 9.15 -9.41 16.87
CA TYR A 243 9.71 -8.06 16.96
C TYR A 243 10.88 -7.85 15.99
N MET A 244 11.81 -8.81 15.92
CA MET A 244 12.94 -8.72 14.97
C MET A 244 12.48 -8.72 13.51
N CYS A 245 11.53 -9.59 13.14
CA CYS A 245 10.97 -9.63 11.79
C CYS A 245 10.33 -8.30 11.39
N CYS A 246 9.50 -7.74 12.27
CA CYS A 246 8.87 -6.42 12.09
C CYS A 246 9.93 -5.31 11.90
N MET A 247 10.91 -5.22 12.79
CA MET A 247 11.95 -4.19 12.73
C MET A 247 12.81 -4.26 11.46
N ILE A 248 13.22 -5.47 11.06
CA ILE A 248 14.06 -5.64 9.86
C ILE A 248 13.27 -5.36 8.58
N SER A 249 11.98 -5.69 8.55
CA SER A 249 11.14 -5.41 7.36
C SER A 249 11.11 -3.91 7.02
N LEU A 250 11.14 -3.05 8.04
CA LEU A 250 11.16 -1.59 7.90
C LEU A 250 12.54 -1.01 7.55
N ALA A 251 13.63 -1.68 7.94
CA ALA A 251 14.99 -1.17 7.75
C ALA A 251 15.34 -0.93 6.25
N SER A 252 14.63 -1.58 5.33
CA SER A 252 14.86 -1.51 3.88
C SER A 252 14.34 -0.26 3.19
N GLU A 253 13.39 0.46 3.79
CA GLU A 253 12.85 1.71 3.22
C GLU A 253 13.82 2.89 3.45
N SER A 254 14.49 2.93 4.61
CA SER A 254 15.35 4.05 5.01
C SER A 254 16.54 4.31 4.06
N HIS A 255 17.02 3.29 3.34
CA HIS A 255 18.10 3.46 2.36
C HIS A 255 17.63 4.15 1.07
N TRP A 256 16.37 3.95 0.65
CA TRP A 256 15.81 4.55 -0.56
C TRP A 256 15.11 5.89 -0.30
N ALA A 257 14.55 6.09 0.90
CA ALA A 257 13.98 7.37 1.32
C ALA A 257 15.02 8.50 1.44
N SER A 258 16.32 8.19 1.43
CA SER A 258 17.40 9.18 1.54
C SER A 258 17.51 10.18 0.36
N ASN A 259 16.74 9.98 -0.72
CA ASN A 259 16.59 10.97 -1.81
C ASN A 259 15.31 11.83 -1.72
N GLU A 260 14.43 11.59 -0.76
CA GLU A 260 13.28 12.45 -0.47
C GLU A 260 13.44 13.01 0.95
N THR A 261 13.57 14.33 1.06
CA THR A 261 14.02 15.02 2.26
C THR A 261 12.99 14.95 3.39
N VAL A 262 12.99 13.88 4.19
CA VAL A 262 12.41 13.86 5.54
C VAL A 262 13.38 13.11 6.47
N SER A 263 14.19 13.88 7.18
CA SER A 263 15.11 13.38 8.21
C SER A 263 14.34 12.94 9.45
N CYS A 264 14.06 11.64 9.61
CA CYS A 264 13.77 11.07 10.92
C CYS A 264 15.07 10.61 11.59
N ARG A 265 15.56 11.39 12.56
CA ARG A 265 16.61 10.95 13.49
C ARG A 265 15.99 9.99 14.49
N LEU A 266 16.35 8.70 14.40
CA LEU A 266 16.18 7.77 15.51
C LEU A 266 17.08 8.25 16.67
N VAL A 267 16.50 8.93 17.65
CA VAL A 267 17.12 9.14 18.96
C VAL A 267 16.80 7.92 19.79
N CYS A 268 17.72 6.95 19.84
CA CYS A 268 17.72 5.93 20.88
C CYS A 268 18.09 6.61 22.21
N GLY A 269 17.09 7.01 22.99
CA GLY A 269 17.26 7.37 24.38
C GLY A 269 17.53 6.11 25.20
N ALA A 270 18.74 5.98 25.72
CA ALA A 270 19.04 5.06 26.79
C ALA A 270 18.46 5.61 28.10
N GLN A 271 17.66 4.80 28.79
CA GLN A 271 17.51 4.82 30.24
C GLN A 271 17.66 3.39 30.74
#